data_AF-A0A936TDA4-F1
#
_entry.id   AF-A0A936TDA4-F1
#
_cell.length_a   1.000
_cell.length_b   1.000
_cell.length_c   1.000
_cell.angle_alpha   90.00
_cell.angle_beta   90.00
_cell.angle_gamma   90.00
#
_symmetry.space_group_name_H-M   'P 1'
#
loop_
_entity.id
_entity.type
_entity.pdbx_description
1 polymer ?
#
loop_
_entity_poly.entity_id
_entity_poly.type
_entity_poly.pdbx_seq_one_letter_code
_entity_poly.pdbx_strand_id
1 'polypeptide(L)'
;MPTLTFEGETHGEIVVKVRRWLASLEGDPTGQLSPAEAITQGAEVTKEALRVIASSAPGPIAQSDLIKTLTTMGYKATDASADALMSSLDGIEEATGGSVVRQVTEAGRKAAWEMNSTIAKQLLRSLRP
;
A
#
# COMPACT_ATOMS: atom_id res chain seq x y z
N MET A 1 29.54 4.73 -7.94
CA MET A 1 28.14 4.32 -8.20
C MET A 1 28.05 2.82 -7.97
N PRO A 2 27.04 2.30 -7.26
CA PRO A 2 26.86 0.86 -7.16
C PRO A 2 26.45 0.29 -8.53
N THR A 3 27.12 -0.77 -8.97
CA THR A 3 26.86 -1.47 -10.23
C THR A 3 26.42 -2.90 -9.94
N LEU A 4 25.32 -3.32 -10.55
CA LEU A 4 24.77 -4.67 -10.44
C LEU A 4 24.96 -5.42 -11.75
N THR A 5 25.57 -6.59 -11.69
CA THR A 5 25.84 -7.43 -12.86
C THR A 5 25.27 -8.83 -12.63
N PHE A 6 24.59 -9.38 -13.64
CA PHE A 6 24.06 -10.75 -13.62
C PHE A 6 24.85 -11.61 -14.60
N GLU A 7 25.50 -12.65 -14.08
CA GLU A 7 26.22 -13.64 -14.91
C GLU A 7 25.51 -15.00 -14.85
N GLY A 8 25.42 -15.68 -15.99
CA GLY A 8 24.87 -17.03 -16.13
C GLY A 8 25.19 -17.59 -17.51
N GLU A 9 25.30 -18.92 -17.61
CA GLU A 9 25.66 -19.59 -18.88
C GLU A 9 24.47 -19.64 -19.85
N THR A 10 23.25 -19.52 -19.31
CA THR A 10 22.01 -19.51 -20.09
C THR A 10 21.10 -18.36 -19.70
N HIS A 11 20.22 -17.96 -20.63
CA HIS A 11 19.20 -16.95 -20.38
C HIS A 11 18.28 -17.33 -19.20
N GLY A 12 17.98 -18.63 -19.03
CA GLY A 12 17.15 -19.12 -17.94
C GLY A 12 17.77 -18.84 -16.56
N GLU A 13 19.07 -19.04 -16.41
CA GLU A 13 19.79 -18.77 -15.15
C GLU A 13 19.82 -17.29 -14.80
N ILE A 14 20.03 -16.43 -15.81
CA ILE A 14 19.99 -14.97 -15.63
C ILE A 14 18.60 -14.55 -15.14
N VAL A 15 17.54 -15.07 -15.76
CA VAL A 15 16.15 -14.76 -15.36
C VAL A 15 15.84 -15.23 -13.93
N VAL A 16 16.36 -16.39 -13.50
CA VAL A 16 16.19 -16.86 -12.12
C VAL A 16 16.92 -15.96 -11.11
N LYS A 17 18.16 -15.54 -11.42
CA LYS A 17 18.93 -14.61 -10.56
C LYS A 17 18.26 -13.24 -10.46
N VAL A 18 17.75 -12.70 -11.57
CA VAL A 18 16.99 -11.44 -11.59
C VAL A 18 15.71 -11.56 -10.76
N ARG A 19 14.95 -12.65 -10.91
CA ARG A 19 13.72 -12.88 -10.13
C ARG A 19 14.00 -13.00 -8.64
N ARG A 20 15.07 -13.69 -8.24
CA ARG A 20 15.49 -13.80 -6.84
C ARG A 20 15.92 -12.43 -6.29
N TRP A 21 16.62 -11.64 -7.08
CA TRP A 21 17.03 -10.29 -6.69
C TRP A 21 15.82 -9.36 -6.52
N LEU A 22 14.87 -9.37 -7.46
CA LEU A 22 13.62 -8.61 -7.32
C LEU A 22 12.83 -9.04 -6.08
N ALA A 23 12.70 -10.34 -5.84
CA ALA A 23 12.07 -10.86 -4.62
C ALA A 23 12.81 -10.49 -3.33
N SER A 24 14.13 -10.30 -3.38
CA SER A 24 14.91 -9.83 -2.23
C SER A 24 14.75 -8.33 -1.97
N LEU A 25 14.38 -7.53 -2.98
CA LEU A 25 14.01 -6.12 -2.81
C LEU A 25 12.57 -5.98 -2.29
N GLU A 26 11.66 -6.85 -2.75
CA GLU A 26 10.29 -6.95 -2.23
C GLU A 26 10.26 -7.49 -0.79
N GLY A 27 11.36 -8.13 -0.34
CA GLY A 27 11.53 -8.70 0.99
C GLY A 27 12.43 -7.90 1.94
N ASP A 28 12.70 -6.62 1.67
CA ASP A 28 13.38 -5.72 2.61
C ASP A 28 12.34 -4.98 3.48
N PRO A 29 12.04 -5.42 4.71
CA PRO A 29 11.00 -4.89 5.58
C PRO A 29 11.51 -3.75 6.48
N THR A 30 12.68 -3.16 6.19
CA THR A 30 13.27 -2.16 7.08
C THR A 30 12.72 -0.73 6.89
N GLY A 31 11.76 -0.52 5.98
CA GLY A 31 11.19 0.82 5.72
C GLY A 31 9.75 0.90 5.24
N GLN A 32 9.04 -0.23 5.07
CA GLN A 32 7.62 -0.21 4.70
C GLN A 32 6.77 -0.69 5.88
N LEU A 33 5.98 0.24 6.43
CA LEU A 33 4.99 -0.03 7.46
C LEU A 33 4.06 -1.15 6.99
N SER A 34 3.77 -2.12 7.86
CA SER A 34 2.68 -3.05 7.60
C SER A 34 1.35 -2.28 7.45
N PRO A 35 0.33 -2.83 6.77
CA PRO A 35 -0.97 -2.17 6.64
C PRO A 35 -1.59 -1.77 7.99
N ALA A 36 -1.44 -2.60 9.03
CA ALA A 36 -1.91 -2.31 10.39
C ALA A 36 -1.13 -1.15 11.05
N GLU A 37 0.20 -1.14 10.90
CA GLU A 37 1.04 -0.03 11.38
C GLU A 37 0.74 1.28 10.63
N ALA A 38 0.50 1.21 9.32
CA ALA A 38 0.14 2.36 8.50
C ALA A 38 -1.22 2.95 8.92
N ILE A 39 -2.21 2.12 9.24
CA ILE A 39 -3.51 2.57 9.76
C ILE A 39 -3.34 3.24 11.12
N THR A 40 -2.60 2.60 12.03
CA THR A 40 -2.35 3.13 13.39
C THR A 40 -1.62 4.47 13.33
N GLN A 41 -0.54 4.54 12.55
CA GLN A 41 0.22 5.78 12.38
C GLN A 41 -0.61 6.88 11.68
N GLY A 42 -1.43 6.51 10.70
CA GLY A 42 -2.35 7.44 10.03
C GLY A 42 -3.39 8.04 10.98
N ALA A 43 -3.93 7.23 11.89
CA ALA A 43 -4.86 7.69 12.92
C ALA A 43 -4.20 8.70 13.87
N GLU A 44 -2.99 8.42 14.35
CA GLU A 44 -2.25 9.33 15.23
C GLU A 44 -1.88 10.66 14.54
N VAL A 45 -1.44 10.61 13.27
CA VAL A 45 -1.17 11.82 12.48
C VAL A 45 -2.44 12.66 12.33
N THR A 46 -3.59 12.02 12.10
CA THR A 46 -4.87 12.72 11.95
C THR A 46 -5.32 13.39 13.26
N LYS A 47 -5.14 12.71 14.41
CA LYS A 47 -5.42 13.31 15.73
C LYS A 47 -4.50 14.51 16.01
N GLU A 48 -3.21 14.39 15.70
CA GLU A 48 -2.27 15.52 15.87
C GLU A 48 -2.62 16.69 14.94
N ALA A 49 -3.06 16.42 13.70
CA ALA A 49 -3.55 17.47 12.82
C ALA A 49 -4.78 18.19 13.41
N LEU A 50 -5.75 17.45 13.94
CA LEU A 50 -6.93 18.02 14.63
C LEU A 50 -6.53 18.87 15.85
N ARG A 51 -5.52 18.42 16.61
CA ARG A 51 -4.95 19.18 17.72
C ARG A 51 -4.33 20.50 17.28
N VAL A 52 -3.51 20.46 16.21
CA VAL A 52 -2.87 21.65 15.65
C VAL A 52 -3.92 22.63 15.15
N ILE A 53 -4.95 22.17 14.46
CA ILE A 53 -6.07 22.99 13.98
C ILE A 53 -6.79 23.66 15.15
N ALA A 54 -7.13 22.90 16.20
CA ALA A 54 -7.79 23.43 17.39
C ALA A 54 -6.92 24.48 18.11
N SER A 55 -5.61 24.25 18.19
CA SER A 55 -4.66 25.17 18.82
C SER A 55 -4.40 26.45 18.02
N SER A 56 -4.65 26.39 16.70
CA SER A 56 -4.48 27.53 15.79
C SER A 56 -5.67 28.49 15.84
N ALA A 57 -6.77 28.12 16.50
CA ALA A 57 -7.90 29.01 16.71
C ALA A 57 -7.52 30.17 17.66
N PRO A 58 -8.05 31.40 17.46
CA PRO A 58 -7.84 32.50 18.39
C PRO A 58 -8.20 32.12 19.83
N GLY A 59 -7.46 32.63 20.82
CA GLY A 59 -7.54 32.20 22.23
C GLY A 59 -8.96 31.98 22.79
N PRO A 60 -9.92 32.91 22.60
CA PRO A 60 -11.29 32.72 23.06
C PRO A 60 -12.04 31.55 22.39
N ILE A 61 -11.71 31.24 21.15
CA ILE A 61 -12.33 30.18 20.34
C ILE A 61 -11.67 28.83 20.66
N ALA A 62 -10.33 28.79 20.75
CA ALA A 62 -9.57 27.59 21.11
C ALA A 62 -9.96 27.05 22.50
N GLN A 63 -10.26 27.94 23.44
CA GLN A 63 -10.70 27.57 24.79
C GLN A 63 -12.19 27.23 24.89
N SER A 64 -12.97 27.48 23.82
CA SER A 64 -14.40 27.21 23.83
C SER A 64 -14.70 25.71 23.91
N ASP A 65 -15.77 25.38 24.63
CA ASP A 65 -16.20 23.98 24.78
C ASP A 65 -16.66 23.38 23.44
N LEU A 66 -17.08 24.21 22.49
CA LEU A 66 -17.40 23.80 21.14
C LEU A 66 -16.19 23.20 20.43
N ILE A 67 -15.03 23.88 20.43
CA ILE A 67 -13.82 23.38 19.76
C ILE A 67 -13.27 22.14 20.46
N LYS A 68 -13.29 22.10 21.79
CA LYS A 68 -12.88 20.92 22.57
C LYS A 68 -13.76 19.70 22.23
N THR A 69 -15.07 19.91 22.16
CA THR A 69 -16.04 18.85 21.82
C THR A 69 -15.84 18.36 20.39
N LEU A 70 -15.69 19.27 19.42
CA LEU A 70 -15.43 18.92 18.03
C LEU A 70 -14.11 18.14 17.87
N THR A 71 -13.05 18.55 18.55
CA THR A 71 -11.75 17.85 18.53
C THR A 71 -11.90 16.44 19.10
N THR A 72 -12.59 16.29 20.24
CA THR A 72 -12.86 15.00 20.87
C THR A 72 -13.70 14.09 19.98
N MET A 73 -14.70 14.64 19.29
CA MET A 73 -15.50 13.90 18.31
C MET A 73 -14.65 13.46 17.12
N GLY A 74 -13.76 14.33 16.62
CA GLY A 74 -12.83 14.00 15.55
C GLY A 74 -11.89 12.85 15.91
N TYR A 75 -11.40 12.80 17.16
CA TYR A 75 -10.59 11.68 17.65
C TYR A 75 -11.40 10.38 17.65
N LYS A 76 -12.60 10.39 18.24
CA LYS A 76 -13.47 9.21 18.28
C LYS A 76 -13.83 8.70 16.88
N ALA A 77 -14.09 9.60 15.94
CA ALA A 77 -14.39 9.23 14.56
C ALA A 77 -13.16 8.63 13.85
N THR A 78 -11.97 9.16 14.13
CA THR A 78 -10.70 8.64 13.61
C THR A 78 -10.43 7.24 14.16
N ASP A 79 -10.62 7.03 15.47
CA ASP A 79 -10.47 5.72 16.12
C ASP A 79 -11.44 4.70 15.54
N ALA A 80 -12.73 5.04 15.46
CA ALA A 80 -13.74 4.15 14.86
C ALA A 80 -13.41 3.79 13.40
N SER A 81 -12.83 4.71 12.65
CA SER A 81 -12.41 4.46 11.26
C SER A 81 -11.18 3.55 11.20
N ALA A 82 -10.20 3.75 12.08
CA ALA A 82 -9.03 2.90 12.19
C ALA A 82 -9.41 1.48 12.61
N ASP A 83 -10.29 1.33 13.60
CA ASP A 83 -10.80 0.04 14.07
C ASP A 83 -11.58 -0.70 12.96
N ALA A 84 -12.42 0.00 12.20
CA ALA A 84 -13.15 -0.59 11.08
C ALA A 84 -12.19 -1.07 9.98
N LEU A 85 -11.14 -0.29 9.68
CA LEU A 85 -10.11 -0.70 8.73
C LEU A 85 -9.30 -1.89 9.25
N MET A 86 -8.92 -1.90 10.53
CA MET A 86 -8.20 -3.01 11.16
C MET A 86 -9.03 -4.30 11.12
N SER A 87 -10.30 -4.22 11.50
CA SER A 87 -11.25 -5.34 11.44
C SER A 87 -11.48 -5.82 10.01
N SER A 88 -11.40 -4.93 9.01
CA SER A 88 -11.46 -5.34 7.61
C SER A 88 -10.21 -6.11 7.17
N LEU A 89 -9.02 -5.75 7.67
CA LEU A 89 -7.79 -6.50 7.41
C LEU A 89 -7.88 -7.90 8.05
N ASP A 90 -8.32 -7.97 9.30
CA ASP A 90 -8.53 -9.24 10.00
C ASP A 90 -9.58 -10.10 9.29
N GLY A 91 -10.69 -9.49 8.84
CA GLY A 91 -11.74 -10.19 8.10
C GLY A 91 -11.31 -10.67 6.72
N ILE A 92 -10.40 -9.94 6.03
CA ILE A 92 -9.78 -10.41 4.79
C ILE A 92 -8.80 -11.55 5.10
N GLU A 93 -8.03 -11.48 6.18
CA GLU A 93 -7.11 -12.53 6.59
C GLU A 93 -7.84 -13.82 6.98
N GLU A 94 -8.90 -13.71 7.77
CA GLU A 94 -9.76 -14.81 8.24
C GLU A 94 -10.58 -15.43 7.11
N ALA A 95 -11.17 -14.62 6.22
CA ALA A 95 -11.96 -15.13 5.09
C ALA A 95 -11.12 -15.78 3.98
N THR A 96 -9.81 -15.52 3.94
CA THR A 96 -8.95 -15.95 2.81
C THR A 96 -7.83 -16.91 3.19
N GLY A 97 -7.62 -17.20 4.48
CA GLY A 97 -6.64 -18.16 4.97
C GLY A 97 -5.22 -17.91 4.42
N GLY A 98 -4.87 -16.65 4.13
CA GLY A 98 -3.56 -16.24 3.61
C GLY A 98 -3.26 -16.54 2.12
N SER A 99 -4.19 -17.09 1.33
CA SER A 99 -3.90 -17.57 -0.04
C SER A 99 -4.22 -16.58 -1.17
N VAL A 100 -5.07 -15.58 -0.93
CA VAL A 100 -5.64 -14.71 -2.00
C VAL A 100 -4.69 -13.60 -2.44
N VAL A 101 -3.78 -13.11 -1.57
CA VAL A 101 -2.75 -12.14 -2.00
C VAL A 101 -1.91 -12.72 -3.15
N ARG A 102 -1.64 -14.02 -3.12
CA ARG A 102 -0.93 -14.72 -4.20
C ARG A 102 -1.80 -14.99 -5.44
N GLN A 103 -3.08 -15.32 -5.26
CA GLN A 103 -3.98 -15.55 -6.40
C GLN A 103 -4.40 -14.27 -7.11
N VAL A 104 -4.62 -13.15 -6.41
CA VAL A 104 -4.95 -11.85 -7.04
C VAL A 104 -3.72 -11.27 -7.74
N THR A 105 -2.52 -11.44 -7.18
CA THR A 105 -1.28 -11.07 -7.88
C THR A 105 -1.00 -11.96 -9.10
N GLU A 106 -1.26 -13.27 -9.03
CA GLU A 106 -1.16 -14.16 -10.21
C GLU A 106 -2.23 -13.90 -11.26
N ALA A 107 -3.49 -13.72 -10.86
CA ALA A 107 -4.60 -13.41 -11.76
C ALA A 107 -4.43 -12.02 -12.40
N GLY A 108 -3.99 -11.02 -11.62
CA GLY A 108 -3.65 -9.69 -12.10
C GLY A 108 -2.47 -9.71 -13.07
N ARG A 109 -1.40 -10.48 -12.78
CA ARG A 109 -0.28 -10.68 -13.70
C ARG A 109 -0.71 -11.38 -14.99
N LYS A 110 -1.59 -12.37 -14.91
CA LYS A 110 -2.11 -13.08 -16.08
C LYS A 110 -2.97 -12.16 -16.95
N ALA A 111 -3.88 -11.39 -16.34
CA ALA A 111 -4.71 -10.43 -17.05
C ALA A 111 -3.87 -9.32 -17.71
N ALA A 112 -2.89 -8.76 -17.00
CA ALA A 112 -1.98 -7.75 -17.55
C ALA A 112 -1.13 -8.32 -18.71
N TRP A 113 -0.67 -9.58 -18.59
CA TRP A 113 0.08 -10.25 -19.66
C TRP A 113 -0.78 -10.51 -20.91
N GLU A 114 -2.02 -10.97 -20.73
CA GLU A 114 -2.96 -11.17 -21.83
C GLU A 114 -3.30 -9.85 -22.55
N MET A 115 -3.49 -8.77 -21.78
CA MET A 115 -3.72 -7.43 -22.31
C MET A 115 -2.51 -6.91 -23.10
N ASN A 116 -1.29 -7.07 -22.57
CA ASN A 116 -0.05 -6.71 -23.27
C ASN A 116 0.16 -7.55 -24.54
N SER A 117 -0.18 -8.84 -24.52
CA SER A 117 -0.10 -9.70 -25.70
C SER A 117 -1.08 -9.27 -26.80
N THR A 118 -2.26 -8.79 -26.41
CA THR A 118 -3.29 -8.31 -27.33
C THR A 118 -2.85 -7.01 -27.98
N ILE A 119 -2.31 -6.07 -27.20
CA ILE A 119 -1.76 -4.81 -27.69
C ILE A 119 -0.54 -5.07 -28.59
N ALA A 120 0.37 -5.97 -28.21
CA ALA A 120 1.53 -6.33 -29.01
C ALA A 120 1.12 -6.96 -30.36
N LYS A 121 0.09 -7.83 -30.38
CA LYS A 121 -0.47 -8.39 -31.61
C LYS A 121 -1.11 -7.32 -32.50
N GLN A 122 -1.79 -6.34 -31.91
CA GLN A 122 -2.37 -5.22 -32.65
C GLN A 122 -1.28 -4.32 -33.27
N LEU A 123 -0.23 -4.01 -32.51
CA LEU A 123 0.93 -3.24 -33.00
C LEU A 123 1.70 -3.97 -34.11
N LEU A 124 1.93 -5.28 -33.96
CA LEU A 124 2.56 -6.08 -35.01
C LEU A 124 1.69 -6.15 -36.28
N ARG A 125 0.36 -6.14 -36.13
CA ARG A 125 -0.57 -6.09 -37.26
C ARG A 125 -0.57 -4.74 -37.97
N SER A 126 -0.37 -3.64 -37.24
CA SER A 126 -0.24 -2.29 -37.83
C SER A 126 1.13 -2.02 -38.47
N LEU A 127 2.15 -2.81 -38.14
CA LEU A 127 3.52 -2.69 -38.67
C LEU A 127 3.81 -3.65 -39.84
N ARG A 128 2.84 -4.48 -40.23
CA ARG A 128 2.94 -5.31 -41.43
C ARG A 128 2.56 -4.44 -42.63
N PRO A 129 3.41 -4.30 -43.66
CA PRO A 129 3.08 -3.52 -44.85
C PRO A 129 1.91 -4.11 -45.64
#